data_AF-A0A9W7YYF6-F1
#
_entry.id   AF-A0A9W7YYF6-F1
#
_cell.length_a   1.000
_cell.length_b   1.000
_cell.length_c   1.000
_cell.angle_alpha   90.00
_cell.angle_beta   90.00
_cell.angle_gamma   90.00
#
_symmetry.space_group_name_H-M   'P 1'
#
loop_
_entity.id
_entity.type
_entity.pdbx_description
1 polymer ?
#
loop_
_entity_poly.entity_id
_entity_poly.type
_entity_poly.pdbx_seq_one_letter_code
_entity_poly.pdbx_strand_id
1 'polypeptide(L)' 'MYIPTANRKLICQALFKDGVLVAKKDYNAPRHPEINVPNLQVIKAMQSLTSRGFVKTQFSW' A
#
# COMPACT_ATOMS: atom_id res chain seq x y z
N MET A 1 -8.47 -9.31 1.31
CA MET A 1 -9.11 -8.08 1.83
C MET A 1 -9.87 -7.44 0.68
N TYR A 2 -11.13 -7.08 0.89
CA TYR A 2 -11.86 -6.26 -0.08
C TYR A 2 -11.33 -4.83 -0.03
N ILE A 3 -10.87 -4.32 -1.17
CA ILE A 3 -10.37 -2.94 -1.33
C ILE A 3 -11.16 -2.34 -2.51
N PRO A 4 -11.78 -1.16 -2.36
CA PRO A 4 -12.48 -0.51 -3.46
C PRO A 4 -11.56 -0.32 -4.67
N THR A 5 -12.09 -0.52 -5.88
CA THR A 5 -11.31 -0.44 -7.12
C THR A 5 -10.62 0.92 -7.29
N ALA A 6 -11.27 2.01 -6.85
CA ALA A 6 -10.69 3.36 -6.87
C ALA A 6 -9.40 3.44 -6.02
N ASN A 7 -9.46 2.95 -4.78
CA ASN A 7 -8.32 2.97 -3.85
C ASN A 7 -7.18 2.07 -4.35
N ARG A 8 -7.51 0.92 -4.93
CA ARG A 8 -6.50 0.03 -5.53
C ARG A 8 -5.79 0.70 -6.71
N LYS A 9 -6.53 1.39 -7.58
CA LYS A 9 -5.94 2.16 -8.70
C LYS A 9 -5.02 3.27 -8.19
N LEU A 10 -5.44 4.02 -7.17
CA LEU A 10 -4.62 5.07 -6.56
C LEU A 10 -3.33 4.51 -5.95
N ILE A 11 -3.39 3.41 -5.21
CA ILE A 11 -2.19 2.75 -4.66
C ILE A 11 -1.23 2.33 -5.76
N CYS A 12 -1.73 1.68 -6.83
CA CYS A 12 -0.88 1.29 -7.95
C CYS A 12 -0.30 2.51 -8.69
N GLN A 13 -1.09 3.57 -8.90
CA GLN A 13 -0.62 4.79 -9.54
C GLN A 13 0.51 5.45 -8.75
N ALA A 14 0.39 5.54 -7.42
CA ALA A 14 1.46 6.05 -6.57
C ALA A 14 2.72 5.18 -6.66
N LEU A 15 2.56 3.85 -6.56
CA LEU A 15 3.68 2.92 -6.69
C LEU A 15 4.39 3.03 -8.04
N PHE A 16 3.66 3.17 -9.15
CA PHE A 16 4.26 3.33 -10.48
C PHE A 16 4.87 4.72 -10.71
N LYS A 17 4.34 5.76 -10.06
CA LYS A 17 4.87 7.12 -10.15
C LYS A 17 6.22 7.26 -9.45
N ASP A 18 6.30 6.77 -8.21
CA ASP A 18 7.48 6.97 -7.37
C ASP A 18 8.43 5.76 -7.38
N GLY A 19 7.95 4.60 -7.86
CA GLY A 19 8.71 3.34 -7.91
C GLY A 19 8.86 2.64 -6.56
N VAL A 20 8.57 3.33 -5.46
CA VAL A 20 8.66 2.85 -4.07
C VAL A 20 7.47 3.34 -3.27
N LEU A 21 7.14 2.64 -2.18
CA LEU A 21 6.07 3.04 -1.28
C LEU A 21 6.39 2.64 0.15
N VAL A 22 6.29 3.60 1.08
CA VAL A 22 6.65 3.41 2.49
C VAL A 22 5.41 3.57 3.37
N ALA A 23 4.97 2.49 4.01
CA ALA A 23 3.86 2.52 4.96
C ALA A 23 4.35 2.15 6.36
N LYS A 24 4.06 3.02 7.35
CA LYS A 24 4.22 2.69 8.76
C LYS A 24 3.33 1.50 9.11
N LYS A 25 3.83 0.53 9.89
CA LYS A 25 3.07 -0.66 10.31
C LYS A 25 2.05 -0.33 11.41
N ASP A 26 1.11 0.55 11.08
CA ASP A 26 -0.03 0.93 11.91
C ASP A 26 -1.32 0.62 11.15
N TYR A 27 -2.04 -0.41 11.58
CA TYR A 27 -3.25 -0.88 10.92
C TYR A 27 -4.49 -0.01 11.21
N ASN A 28 -4.45 0.80 12.27
CA ASN A 28 -5.59 1.61 12.72
C ASN A 28 -5.47 3.07 12.26
N ALA A 29 -4.34 3.46 11.67
CA ALA A 29 -4.15 4.77 11.08
C ALA A 29 -5.26 5.04 10.02
N PRO A 30 -6.04 6.13 10.18
CA PRO A 30 -7.20 6.40 9.33
C PRO A 30 -6.81 6.67 7.88
N ARG A 31 -5.63 7.26 7.66
CA ARG A 31 -5.09 7.61 6.34
C ARG A 31 -3.57 7.39 6.28
N HIS A 32 -3.10 7.09 5.09
CA HIS A 32 -1.68 7.10 4.76
C HIS A 32 -1.18 8.54 4.55
N PRO A 33 0.09 8.87 4.90
CA PRO A 33 0.60 10.25 4.82
C PRO A 33 0.61 10.82 3.39
N GLU A 34 0.95 10.02 2.39
CA GLU A 34 1.11 10.49 1.01
C GLU A 34 -0.12 10.24 0.13
N ILE A 35 -0.99 9.33 0.55
CA ILE A 35 -2.11 8.83 -0.26
C ILE A 35 -3.39 8.96 0.54
N ASN A 36 -4.44 9.50 -0.09
CA ASN A 36 -5.77 9.58 0.50
C ASN A 36 -6.49 8.21 0.54
N VAL A 37 -5.87 7.21 1.18
CA VAL A 37 -6.38 5.85 1.34
C VAL A 37 -6.05 5.37 2.76
N PRO A 38 -6.91 4.56 3.41
CA PRO A 38 -6.61 3.99 4.72
C PRO A 38 -5.32 3.15 4.71
N ASN A 39 -4.50 3.29 5.74
CA ASN A 39 -3.19 2.66 5.78
C ASN A 39 -3.27 1.12 5.75
N LEU A 40 -4.32 0.55 6.36
CA LEU A 40 -4.62 -0.88 6.28
C LEU A 40 -4.74 -1.37 4.82
N GLN A 41 -5.44 -0.62 3.97
CA GLN A 41 -5.63 -1.00 2.56
C GLN A 41 -4.31 -0.96 1.80
N VAL A 42 -3.46 0.03 2.09
CA VAL A 42 -2.12 0.15 1.50
C VAL A 42 -1.25 -1.05 1.87
N ILE A 43 -1.17 -1.37 3.17
CA ILE A 43 -0.37 -2.51 3.67
C ILE A 43 -0.87 -3.84 3.07
N LYS A 44 -2.18 -4.07 3.05
CA LYS A 44 -2.75 -5.32 2.52
C LYS A 44 -2.67 -5.42 1.00
N ALA A 45 -2.75 -4.31 0.28
CA ALA A 45 -2.49 -4.28 -1.17
C ALA A 45 -1.03 -4.66 -1.46
N MET A 46 -0.07 -4.05 -0.77
CA MET A 46 1.35 -4.37 -0.93
C MET A 46 1.64 -5.83 -0.55
N GLN A 47 1.09 -6.33 0.56
CA GLN A 47 1.22 -7.74 0.95
C GLN A 47 0.75 -8.70 -0.16
N SER A 48 -0.37 -8.38 -0.84
CA SER A 48 -0.87 -9.17 -1.96
C SER A 48 0.01 -9.10 -3.21
N LEU A 49 0.72 -8.00 -3.43
CA LEU A 49 1.65 -7.87 -4.56
C LEU A 49 2.94 -8.63 -4.29
N THR A 50 3.43 -8.58 -3.05
CA THR A 50 4.60 -9.33 -2.60
C THR A 50 4.38 -10.84 -2.68
N SER A 51 3.20 -11.34 -2.27
CA SER A 51 2.88 -12.77 -2.38
C SER A 51 2.81 -13.27 -3.83
N ARG A 52 2.62 -12.37 -4.80
CA ARG A 52 2.61 -12.68 -6.24
C ARG A 52 3.98 -12.47 -6.90
N GLY A 53 4.99 -12.04 -6.15
CA GLY A 53 6.34 -11.80 -6.66
C GLY A 53 6.50 -10.50 -7.48
N PHE A 54 5.53 -9.58 -7.45
CA PHE A 54 5.63 -8.33 -8.23
C PHE A 54 6.45 -7.24 -7.55
N VAL A 55 6.51 -7.25 -6.22
CA VAL A 55 7.18 -6.22 -5.42
C VAL A 55 7.97 -6.89 -4.29
N LYS A 56 9.12 -6.31 -3.92
CA LYS A 56 9.88 -6.71 -2.74
C LYS A 56 9.49 -5.84 -1.56
N THR A 57 9.20 -6.45 -0.41
CA THR A 57 8.96 -5.72 0.84
C THR A 57 10.18 -5.86 1.75
N GLN A 58 10.62 -4.74 2.32
CA GLN A 58 11.63 -4.72 3.38
C GLN A 58 11.02 -4.06 4.60
N PHE A 59 11.22 -4.67 5.77
CA PHE A 59 10.93 -4.01 7.04
C PHE A 59 12.17 -3.28 7.53
N SER A 60 11.98 -2.03 7.90
CA SER A 60 12.94 -1.21 8.64
C SER A 60 12.18 -0.66 9.83
N TRP A 61 12.78 -0.84 11.01
CA TRP A 61 12.31 -0.44 12.34
C TRP A 61 11.17 0.58 12.37
#